data_AF-A0A2D4PM66-F1
#
_entry.id   AF-A0A2D4PM66-F1
#
_cell.length_a   1.000
_cell.length_b   1.000
_cell.length_c   1.000
_cell.angle_alpha   90.00
_cell.angle_beta   90.00
_cell.angle_gamma   90.00
#
_symmetry.space_group_name_H-M   'P 1'
#
loop_
_entity.id
_entity.type
_entity.pdbx_description
1 polymer ?
#
loop_
_entity_poly.entity_id
_entity_poly.type
_entity_poly.pdbx_seq_one_letter_code
_entity_poly.pdbx_strand_id
1 'polypeptide(L)'
;ILHELHWLPVGLRVQFKVLVMTFKALYGSGPGYLQDRLLPHNSLQPTRSHGMGLLQVLLTKQCRLAGSRGTAFSVMAPTSWNKLPTEIRTAPTLLVFRKALKTWLFQQAWAL
;
A
#
# COMPACT_ATOMS: atom_id res chain seq x y z
N ILE A 1 19.74 10.57 -16.05
CA ILE A 1 19.71 9.09 -16.21
C ILE A 1 18.39 8.43 -15.76
N LEU A 2 18.09 8.22 -14.46
CA LEU A 2 16.87 7.44 -14.06
C LEU A 2 15.55 8.08 -14.53
N HIS A 3 15.45 9.40 -14.43
CA HIS A 3 14.30 10.17 -14.91
C HIS A 3 14.12 10.03 -16.44
N GLU A 4 15.20 10.22 -17.21
CA GLU A 4 15.20 10.08 -18.67
C GLU A 4 14.78 8.66 -19.13
N LEU A 5 15.12 7.64 -18.36
CA LEU A 5 14.72 6.25 -18.64
C LEU A 5 13.28 5.94 -18.16
N HIS A 6 12.57 6.91 -17.58
CA HIS A 6 11.25 6.72 -16.97
C HIS A 6 11.26 5.60 -15.89
N TRP A 7 12.36 5.48 -15.14
CA TRP A 7 12.58 4.40 -14.19
C TRP A 7 12.44 4.86 -12.75
N LEU A 8 11.55 4.22 -11.97
CA LEU A 8 11.43 4.41 -10.52
C LEU A 8 12.76 4.16 -9.78
N PRO A 9 13.11 4.93 -8.73
CA PRO A 9 14.28 4.63 -7.90
C PRO A 9 14.02 3.34 -7.11
N VAL A 10 15.08 2.66 -6.65
CA VAL A 10 14.97 1.32 -6.04
C VAL A 10 13.97 1.29 -4.88
N GLY A 11 13.98 2.30 -4.00
CA GLY A 11 13.02 2.40 -2.89
C GLY A 11 11.56 2.41 -3.33
N LEU A 12 11.23 3.16 -4.38
CA LEU A 12 9.86 3.22 -4.91
C LEU A 12 9.48 1.96 -5.69
N ARG A 13 10.44 1.22 -6.27
CA ARG A 13 10.17 -0.10 -6.86
C ARG A 13 9.76 -1.11 -5.78
N VAL A 14 10.39 -1.06 -4.60
CA VAL A 14 9.99 -1.88 -3.46
C VAL A 14 8.58 -1.51 -3.02
N GLN A 15 8.29 -0.22 -2.84
CA GLN A 15 6.94 0.24 -2.49
C GLN A 15 5.89 -0.17 -3.54
N PHE A 16 6.21 -0.05 -4.83
CA PHE A 16 5.33 -0.50 -5.91
C PHE A 16 4.97 -1.98 -5.76
N LYS A 17 5.96 -2.85 -5.54
CA LYS A 17 5.73 -4.28 -5.34
C LYS A 17 4.86 -4.57 -4.11
N VAL A 18 5.14 -3.90 -2.99
CA VAL A 18 4.36 -4.04 -1.75
C VAL A 18 2.90 -3.68 -1.99
N LEU A 19 2.64 -2.51 -2.59
CA LEU A 19 1.29 -2.02 -2.86
C LEU A 19 0.53 -2.89 -3.86
N VAL A 20 1.21 -3.43 -4.87
CA VAL A 20 0.62 -4.42 -5.79
C VAL A 20 0.23 -5.71 -5.06
N MET A 21 1.05 -6.17 -4.13
CA MET A 21 0.72 -7.33 -3.29
C MET A 21 -0.46 -7.02 -2.36
N THR A 22 -0.52 -5.81 -1.78
CA THR A 22 -1.65 -5.34 -0.99
C THR A 22 -2.94 -5.35 -1.80
N PHE A 23 -2.95 -4.79 -3.01
CA PHE A 23 -4.12 -4.81 -3.89
C PHE A 23 -4.59 -6.24 -4.14
N LYS A 24 -3.68 -7.14 -4.54
CA LYS A 24 -4.04 -8.55 -4.79
C LYS A 24 -4.63 -9.23 -3.56
N ALA A 25 -4.09 -8.97 -2.38
CA ALA A 25 -4.60 -9.52 -1.13
C ALA A 25 -6.00 -8.97 -0.79
N LEU A 26 -6.28 -7.70 -1.05
CA LEU A 26 -7.60 -7.11 -0.80
C LEU A 26 -8.69 -7.60 -1.77
N TYR A 27 -8.34 -7.81 -3.04
CA TYR A 27 -9.28 -8.21 -4.09
C TYR A 27 -9.22 -9.72 -4.42
N GLY A 28 -8.82 -10.55 -3.45
CA GLY A 28 -8.93 -12.02 -3.52
C GLY A 28 -7.99 -12.72 -4.52
N SER A 29 -7.07 -11.98 -5.16
CA SER A 29 -6.12 -12.52 -6.15
C SER A 29 -4.74 -12.83 -5.55
N GLY A 30 -4.59 -12.75 -4.23
CA GLY A 30 -3.36 -12.96 -3.49
C GLY A 30 -3.46 -14.14 -2.51
N PRO A 31 -2.32 -14.68 -2.03
CA PRO A 31 -2.31 -15.75 -1.04
C PRO A 31 -3.13 -15.41 0.21
N GLY A 32 -3.95 -16.35 0.69
CA GLY A 32 -4.85 -16.16 1.84
C GLY A 32 -4.14 -15.62 3.08
N TYR A 33 -2.95 -16.15 3.39
CA TYR A 33 -2.15 -15.71 4.53
C TYR A 33 -1.74 -14.23 4.50
N LEU A 34 -1.74 -13.56 3.34
CA LEU A 34 -1.51 -12.11 3.25
C LEU A 34 -2.79 -11.33 3.51
N GLN A 35 -3.94 -11.86 3.11
CA GLN A 35 -5.24 -11.25 3.37
C GLN A 35 -5.50 -11.18 4.87
N ASP A 36 -5.20 -12.27 5.59
CA ASP A 36 -5.31 -12.37 7.05
C ASP A 36 -4.44 -11.34 7.80
N ARG A 37 -3.43 -10.79 7.14
CA ARG A 37 -2.52 -9.77 7.70
C ARG A 37 -2.96 -8.34 7.41
N LEU A 38 -3.95 -8.14 6.52
CA LEU A 38 -4.51 -6.84 6.18
C LEU A 38 -5.89 -6.71 6.86
N LEU A 39 -5.90 -6.09 8.03
CA LEU A 39 -7.14 -5.88 8.77
C LEU A 39 -7.86 -4.63 8.23
N PRO A 40 -9.19 -4.69 7.99
CA PRO A 40 -9.99 -3.50 7.73
C PRO A 40 -9.84 -2.50 8.88
N HIS A 41 -9.87 -1.20 8.57
CA HIS A 41 -9.83 -0.18 9.61
C HIS A 41 -11.11 -0.21 10.46
N ASN A 42 -11.08 -0.97 11.56
CA ASN A 42 -12.14 -1.00 12.56
C ASN A 42 -11.94 0.17 13.52
N SER A 43 -12.46 1.34 13.18
CA SER A 43 -12.66 2.38 14.18
C SER A 43 -13.92 2.01 14.99
N LEU A 44 -13.77 1.84 16.30
CA LEU A 44 -14.90 1.69 17.24
C LEU A 44 -15.78 2.95 17.33
N GLN A 45 -15.44 3.99 16.58
CA GLN A 45 -16.17 5.24 16.48
C GLN A 45 -16.47 5.57 15.02
N PRO A 46 -17.66 6.12 14.71
CA PRO A 46 -18.04 6.55 13.36
C PRO A 46 -17.33 7.87 13.03
N THR A 47 -16.04 7.77 12.70
CA THR A 47 -15.27 8.88 12.13
C THR A 47 -15.36 8.87 10.61
N ARG A 48 -15.17 10.03 9.98
CA ARG A 48 -15.22 10.25 8.52
C ARG A 48 -14.31 9.32 7.67
N SER A 49 -13.45 8.51 8.29
CA SER A 49 -12.63 7.48 7.65
C SER A 49 -13.39 6.19 7.30
N HIS A 50 -14.59 5.99 7.85
CA HIS A 50 -15.45 4.85 7.54
C HIS A 50 -16.02 5.03 6.11
N GLY A 51 -15.54 4.23 5.16
CA GLY A 51 -15.97 4.28 3.75
C GLY A 51 -14.88 4.63 2.73
N MET A 52 -13.67 5.01 3.18
CA MET A 52 -12.59 5.36 2.24
C MET A 52 -11.72 4.17 1.78
N GLY A 53 -11.92 2.94 2.26
CA GLY A 53 -11.05 1.81 1.92
C GLY A 53 -9.64 1.91 2.55
N LEU A 54 -9.58 2.37 3.80
CA LEU A 54 -8.35 2.44 4.60
C LEU A 54 -8.13 1.12 5.37
N LEU A 55 -6.87 0.77 5.56
CA LEU A 55 -6.45 -0.41 6.32
C LEU A 55 -6.03 -0.04 7.74
N GLN A 56 -6.27 -0.94 8.69
CA GLN A 56 -5.74 -0.79 10.04
C GLN A 56 -4.21 -0.90 9.99
N VAL A 57 -3.54 0.13 10.48
CA VAL A 57 -2.11 0.07 10.73
C VAL A 57 -1.93 -0.50 12.14
N LEU A 58 -1.43 -1.73 12.24
CA LEU A 58 -1.02 -2.29 13.53
C LEU A 58 0.10 -1.43 14.12
N LEU A 59 -0.01 -1.08 15.40
CA LEU A 59 1.09 -0.36 16.05
C LEU A 59 2.34 -1.24 16.02
N THR A 60 3.50 -0.66 15.75
CA THR A 60 4.79 -1.36 15.73
C THR A 60 5.08 -2.18 16.99
N LYS A 61 4.46 -1.84 18.13
CA LYS A 61 4.50 -2.58 19.39
C LYS A 61 3.78 -3.96 19.34
N GLN A 62 2.78 -4.11 18.47
CA GLN A 62 2.02 -5.36 18.27
C GLN A 62 2.75 -6.33 17.32
N CYS A 63 3.72 -5.85 16.54
CA CYS A 63 4.55 -6.68 15.68
C CYS A 63 5.71 -7.29 16.48
N ARG A 64 5.52 -8.53 16.96
CA ARG A 64 6.54 -9.35 17.63
C ARG A 64 7.58 -9.89 16.64
N LEU A 65 8.22 -9.02 15.87
CA LEU A 65 9.37 -9.37 15.02
C LEU A 65 10.59 -8.59 15.50
N ALA A 66 11.59 -9.32 15.99
CA ALA A 66 12.86 -8.76 16.42
C ALA A 66 13.55 -8.04 15.23
N GLY A 67 14.05 -6.83 15.45
CA GLY A 67 14.94 -6.11 14.53
C GLY A 67 14.30 -5.32 13.37
N SER A 68 13.05 -5.57 12.97
CA SER A 68 12.47 -4.90 11.78
C SER A 68 10.96 -4.61 11.89
N ARG A 69 10.55 -4.02 13.02
CA ARG A 69 9.14 -3.77 13.35
C ARG A 69 8.39 -2.90 12.33
N GLY A 70 9.08 -2.04 11.59
CA GLY A 70 8.48 -1.15 10.58
C GLY A 70 8.45 -1.70 9.15
N THR A 71 9.19 -2.78 8.86
CA THR A 71 9.31 -3.36 7.51
C THR A 71 8.41 -4.57 7.31
N ALA A 72 7.82 -5.09 8.39
CA ALA A 72 6.85 -6.18 8.33
C ALA A 72 5.70 -5.82 7.38
N PHE A 73 5.26 -6.78 6.56
CA PHE A 73 4.19 -6.57 5.58
C PHE A 73 2.93 -6.02 6.25
N SER A 74 2.54 -6.54 7.43
CA SER A 74 1.38 -6.09 8.21
C SER A 74 1.49 -4.66 8.74
N VAL A 75 2.63 -3.99 8.60
CA VAL A 75 2.84 -2.58 8.97
C VAL A 75 3.08 -1.75 7.71
N MET A 76 4.02 -2.15 6.87
CA MET A 76 4.41 -1.41 5.67
C MET A 76 3.29 -1.37 4.62
N ALA A 77 2.57 -2.48 4.42
CA ALA A 77 1.45 -2.52 3.47
C ALA A 77 0.33 -1.55 3.82
N PRO A 78 -0.28 -1.57 5.03
CA PRO A 78 -1.34 -0.64 5.38
C PRO A 78 -0.85 0.82 5.48
N THR A 79 0.37 1.07 5.96
CA THR A 79 0.93 2.43 6.01
C THR A 79 1.16 3.04 4.63
N SER A 80 1.71 2.27 3.70
CA SER A 80 1.87 2.73 2.31
C SER A 80 0.53 2.84 1.60
N TRP A 81 -0.39 1.89 1.81
CA TRP A 81 -1.71 1.89 1.20
C TRP A 81 -2.51 3.14 1.59
N ASN A 82 -2.53 3.48 2.87
CA ASN A 82 -3.29 4.63 3.37
C ASN A 82 -2.76 5.99 2.90
N LYS A 83 -1.53 6.06 2.38
CA LYS A 83 -0.98 7.27 1.75
C LYS A 83 -1.42 7.46 0.31
N LEU A 84 -2.02 6.44 -0.31
CA LEU A 84 -2.47 6.52 -1.69
C LEU A 84 -3.72 7.42 -1.81
N PRO A 85 -3.78 8.25 -2.87
CA PRO A 85 -5.01 8.92 -3.26
C PRO A 85 -6.16 7.92 -3.41
N THR A 86 -7.37 8.35 -3.05
CA THR A 86 -8.57 7.51 -3.11
C THR A 86 -8.80 6.95 -4.52
N GLU A 87 -8.57 7.75 -5.56
CA GLU A 87 -8.70 7.35 -6.98
C GLU A 87 -7.84 6.14 -7.36
N ILE A 88 -6.64 6.02 -6.76
CA ILE A 88 -5.76 4.87 -7.00
C ILE A 88 -6.26 3.67 -6.22
N ARG A 89 -6.74 3.86 -4.98
CA ARG A 89 -7.26 2.79 -4.12
C ARG A 89 -8.54 2.18 -4.64
N THR A 90 -9.40 2.96 -5.29
CA THR A 90 -10.68 2.51 -5.86
C THR A 90 -10.54 2.00 -7.29
N ALA A 91 -9.32 1.78 -7.78
CA ALA A 91 -9.10 1.25 -9.13
C ALA A 91 -9.82 -0.09 -9.35
N PRO A 92 -10.57 -0.26 -10.46
CA PRO A 92 -11.44 -1.41 -10.66
C PRO A 92 -10.69 -2.70 -10.99
N THR A 93 -9.46 -2.60 -11.50
CA THR A 93 -8.65 -3.76 -11.89
C THR A 93 -7.20 -3.57 -11.51
N LEU A 94 -6.47 -4.69 -11.38
CA LEU A 94 -5.03 -4.70 -11.11
C LEU A 94 -4.24 -3.94 -12.18
N LEU A 95 -4.67 -3.99 -13.44
CA LEU A 95 -4.00 -3.29 -14.54
C LEU A 95 -4.12 -1.78 -14.39
N VAL A 96 -5.33 -1.29 -14.12
CA VAL A 96 -5.59 0.14 -13.87
C VAL A 96 -4.82 0.61 -12.65
N PHE A 97 -4.86 -0.17 -11.57
CA PHE A 97 -4.10 0.10 -10.34
C PHE A 97 -2.60 0.23 -10.60
N ARG A 98 -1.98 -0.74 -11.28
CA ARG A 98 -0.54 -0.73 -11.58
C ARG A 98 -0.13 0.48 -12.41
N LYS A 99 -0.94 0.86 -13.40
CA LYS A 99 -0.67 2.03 -14.24
C LYS A 99 -0.72 3.31 -13.41
N ALA A 100 -1.82 3.55 -12.71
CA ALA A 100 -2.01 4.74 -11.87
C ALA A 100 -0.95 4.83 -10.76
N LEU A 101 -0.63 3.71 -10.11
CA LEU A 101 0.39 3.65 -9.07
C LEU A 101 1.79 3.99 -9.61
N LYS A 102 2.16 3.46 -10.78
CA LYS A 102 3.47 3.77 -11.39
C LYS A 102 3.56 5.27 -11.68
N THR A 103 2.52 5.87 -12.24
CA THR A 103 2.46 7.31 -12.53
C THR A 103 2.58 8.13 -11.25
N TRP A 104 1.81 7.80 -10.22
CA TRP A 104 1.84 8.53 -8.94
C TRP A 104 3.21 8.43 -8.25
N LEU A 105 3.81 7.24 -8.18
CA LEU A 105 5.15 7.09 -7.61
C LEU A 105 6.22 7.80 -8.44
N PHE A 106 6.03 7.88 -9.77
CA PHE A 106 6.94 8.63 -10.62
C PHE A 106 6.85 10.13 -10.31
N GLN A 107 5.63 10.67 -10.23
CA GLN A 107 5.43 12.06 -9.78
C GLN A 107 6.05 12.30 -8.40
N GLN A 108 5.88 11.40 -7.43
CA GLN A 108 6.49 11.56 -6.10
C GLN A 108 8.03 11.58 -6.12
N ALA A 109 8.68 10.93 -7.08
CA ALA A 109 10.14 10.92 -7.18
C ALA A 109 10.74 12.11 -7.94
N TRP A 110 9.96 12.74 -8.83
CA TRP A 110 10.48 13.76 -9.77
C TRP A 110 9.62 15.02 -9.91
N ALA A 111 8.51 15.14 -9.18
CA ALA A 111 7.82 16.41 -9.04
C ALA A 111 8.68 17.34 -8.19
N LEU A 112 9.15 18.42 -8.83
CA LEU A 112 9.75 19.59 -8.17
C LEU A 112 8.65 20.53 -7.69
#